data_AF-A0A927BGH1-F1
#
_entry.id   AF-A0A927BGH1-F1
#
_cell.length_a   1.000
_cell.length_b   1.000
_cell.length_c   1.000
_cell.angle_alpha   90.00
_cell.angle_beta   90.00
_cell.angle_gamma   90.00
#
_symmetry.space_group_name_H-M   'P 1'
#
loop_
_entity.id
_entity.type
_entity.pdbx_description
1 polymer ?
#
loop_
_entity_poly.entity_id
_entity_poly.type
_entity_poly.pdbx_seq_one_letter_code
_entity_poly.pdbx_strand_id
1 'polypeptide(L)'
;MANSEQQLAHNPMMYPFEIHLTTRELSADQLASFVQACDYLAAKPLLIELAQGSSTTQPMLSKVVHQSNLDAALAAAAAAADYLERQHLSAVRVKIETPASYAHLATPGGGAAFRPYFEWHGKVPYQQVEVLLALCAEHRAHLSVNALKHNGTTRFVTLREFGDAAIFQARVAALTAALHPQWPLLKQESECCVYDSNTTLDAGWLPQ
;
A
#
# COMPACT_ATOMS: atom_id res chain seq x y z
N MET A 1 -0.38 -50.78 28.61
CA MET A 1 0.54 -49.83 27.95
C MET A 1 -0.23 -49.15 26.84
N ALA A 2 -0.64 -47.90 27.03
CA ALA A 2 -1.24 -47.07 26.00
C ALA A 2 -0.58 -45.70 26.08
N ASN A 3 0.26 -45.39 25.11
CA ASN A 3 0.88 -44.08 24.94
C ASN A 3 -0.21 -43.10 24.50
N SER A 4 -0.57 -42.20 25.41
CA SER A 4 -1.27 -40.97 25.10
C SER A 4 -0.24 -39.94 24.62
N GLU A 5 0.02 -39.91 23.31
CA GLU A 5 0.72 -38.78 22.68
C GLU A 5 -0.23 -37.58 22.67
N GLN A 6 0.08 -36.60 23.52
CA GLN A 6 -0.56 -35.29 23.48
C GLN A 6 -0.16 -34.61 22.16
N GLN A 7 -1.14 -34.49 21.27
CA GLN A 7 -1.05 -33.69 20.06
C GLN A 7 -0.96 -32.21 20.48
N LEU A 8 0.26 -31.68 20.53
CA LEU A 8 0.52 -30.25 20.71
C LEU A 8 -0.18 -29.50 19.57
N ALA A 9 -1.23 -28.76 19.90
CA ALA A 9 -1.90 -27.87 18.95
C ALA A 9 -0.87 -26.83 18.45
N HIS A 10 -0.38 -27.02 17.23
CA HIS A 10 0.48 -26.05 16.58
C HIS A 10 -0.38 -24.84 16.24
N ASN A 11 -0.28 -23.76 17.03
CA ASN A 11 -0.89 -22.50 16.67
C ASN A 11 -0.28 -22.06 15.33
N PRO A 12 -1.09 -21.88 14.27
CA PRO A 12 -0.57 -21.46 12.98
C PRO A 12 0.10 -20.08 13.14
N MET A 13 1.31 -19.95 12.59
CA MET A 13 1.97 -18.66 12.50
C MET A 13 1.07 -17.68 11.75
N MET A 14 0.87 -16.49 12.33
CA MET A 14 0.10 -15.42 11.72
C MET A 14 1.04 -14.33 11.23
N TYR A 15 0.79 -13.85 10.01
CA TYR A 15 1.56 -12.80 9.37
C TYR A 15 0.72 -11.54 9.21
N PRO A 16 1.33 -10.35 9.33
CA PRO A 16 0.66 -9.10 9.03
C PRO A 16 0.50 -8.95 7.52
N PHE A 17 -0.74 -8.76 7.08
CA PHE A 17 -1.09 -8.33 5.74
C PHE A 17 -1.81 -6.99 5.81
N GLU A 18 -1.39 -6.00 5.03
CA GLU A 18 -2.12 -4.77 4.84
C GLU A 18 -3.01 -4.89 3.59
N ILE A 19 -4.31 -4.69 3.78
CA ILE A 19 -5.31 -4.70 2.73
C ILE A 19 -5.57 -3.25 2.32
N HIS A 20 -5.40 -2.99 1.03
CA HIS A 20 -5.77 -1.75 0.38
C HIS A 20 -6.92 -1.97 -0.60
N LEU A 21 -8.07 -1.35 -0.35
CA LEU A 21 -9.19 -1.31 -1.30
C LEU A 21 -9.31 0.11 -1.84
N THR A 22 -9.12 0.28 -3.14
CA THR A 22 -9.23 1.59 -3.79
C THR A 22 -10.54 1.66 -4.56
N THR A 23 -11.32 2.73 -4.39
CA THR A 23 -12.55 2.96 -5.16
C THR A 23 -12.26 3.82 -6.38
N ARG A 24 -13.26 3.98 -7.25
CA ARG A 24 -13.29 5.11 -8.19
C ARG A 24 -13.32 6.44 -7.43
N GLU A 25 -13.16 7.54 -8.14
CA GLU A 25 -13.40 8.87 -7.58
C GLU A 25 -14.83 8.97 -7.00
N LEU A 26 -14.93 9.60 -5.85
CA LEU A 26 -16.15 9.72 -5.05
C LEU A 26 -16.53 11.20 -4.96
N SER A 27 -17.84 11.48 -5.02
CA SER A 27 -18.34 12.81 -4.62
C SER A 27 -18.07 13.08 -3.14
N ALA A 28 -18.23 14.32 -2.68
CA ALA A 28 -18.06 14.67 -1.27
C ALA A 28 -18.96 13.84 -0.34
N ASP A 29 -20.23 13.65 -0.71
CA ASP A 29 -21.17 12.84 0.08
C ASP A 29 -20.77 11.35 0.08
N GLN A 30 -20.33 10.83 -1.06
CA GLN A 30 -19.83 9.46 -1.15
C GLN A 30 -18.54 9.27 -0.34
N LEU A 31 -17.66 10.28 -0.30
CA LEU A 31 -16.45 10.26 0.49
C LEU A 31 -16.77 10.23 1.99
N ALA A 32 -17.76 11.00 2.45
CA ALA A 32 -18.24 10.94 3.84
C ALA A 32 -18.79 9.54 4.18
N SER A 33 -19.60 8.94 3.30
CA SER A 33 -20.07 7.56 3.44
C SER A 33 -18.94 6.55 3.43
N PHE A 34 -17.90 6.78 2.62
CA PHE A 34 -16.71 5.93 2.57
C PHE A 34 -15.91 5.95 3.86
N VAL A 35 -15.74 7.12 4.48
CA VAL A 35 -15.12 7.25 5.80
C VAL A 35 -15.90 6.44 6.84
N GLN A 36 -17.23 6.58 6.87
CA GLN A 36 -18.08 5.82 7.79
C GLN A 36 -17.99 4.30 7.55
N ALA A 37 -17.93 3.88 6.28
CA ALA A 37 -17.75 2.46 5.92
C ALA A 37 -16.37 1.93 6.38
N CYS A 38 -15.31 2.73 6.25
CA CYS A 38 -13.99 2.38 6.79
C CYS A 38 -14.03 2.22 8.31
N ASP A 39 -14.69 3.14 9.02
CA ASP A 39 -14.84 3.07 10.48
C ASP A 39 -15.58 1.79 10.91
N TYR A 40 -16.69 1.46 10.23
CA TYR A 40 -17.43 0.21 10.47
C TYR A 40 -16.56 -1.03 10.26
N LEU A 41 -15.70 -1.01 9.24
CA LEU A 41 -14.76 -2.09 8.96
C LEU A 41 -13.52 -2.09 9.87
N ALA A 42 -13.42 -1.16 10.83
CA ALA A 42 -12.23 -0.92 11.63
C ALA A 42 -10.97 -0.75 10.75
N ALA A 43 -11.12 0.03 9.69
CA ALA A 43 -10.10 0.33 8.71
C ALA A 43 -9.83 1.83 8.65
N LYS A 44 -8.63 2.19 8.20
CA LYS A 44 -8.22 3.58 8.07
C LYS A 44 -8.61 4.10 6.69
N PRO A 45 -9.43 5.17 6.61
CA PRO A 45 -9.67 5.84 5.34
C PRO A 45 -8.45 6.68 4.93
N LEU A 46 -8.16 6.68 3.64
CA LEU A 46 -7.15 7.48 2.97
C LEU A 46 -7.80 8.15 1.75
N LEU A 47 -7.38 9.37 1.44
CA LEU A 47 -7.61 9.98 0.14
C LEU A 47 -6.25 10.35 -0.43
N ILE A 48 -5.72 9.50 -1.30
CA ILE A 48 -4.40 9.74 -1.90
C ILE A 48 -4.59 10.69 -3.08
N GLU A 49 -3.99 11.87 -2.97
CA GLU A 49 -3.89 12.83 -4.07
C GLU A 49 -2.46 12.84 -4.60
N LEU A 50 -2.34 12.85 -5.92
CA LEU A 50 -1.07 12.71 -6.64
C LEU A 50 -0.78 13.97 -7.43
N ALA A 51 0.50 14.26 -7.59
CA ALA A 51 0.94 15.39 -8.41
C ALA A 51 0.67 15.18 -9.92
N GLN A 52 0.55 13.92 -10.37
CA GLN A 52 0.36 13.53 -11.77
C GLN A 52 -0.29 12.15 -11.90
N GLY A 53 -0.82 11.83 -13.08
CA GLY A 53 -1.40 10.53 -13.42
C GLY A 53 -2.78 10.62 -14.05
N SER A 54 -3.25 9.52 -14.64
CA SER A 54 -4.62 9.45 -15.22
C SER A 54 -5.70 9.43 -14.15
N SER A 55 -5.39 8.90 -12.96
CA SER A 55 -6.21 8.98 -11.76
C SER A 55 -5.39 9.68 -10.68
N THR A 56 -5.72 10.94 -10.43
CA THR A 56 -4.99 11.81 -9.48
C THR A 56 -5.53 11.73 -8.06
N THR A 57 -6.71 11.14 -7.88
CA THR A 57 -7.42 11.06 -6.61
C THR A 57 -7.87 9.62 -6.37
N GLN A 58 -7.46 9.05 -5.25
CA GLN A 58 -7.73 7.65 -4.91
C GLN A 58 -8.22 7.52 -3.47
N PRO A 59 -9.54 7.45 -3.26
CA PRO A 59 -10.11 7.02 -1.99
C PRO A 59 -9.74 5.56 -1.75
N MET A 60 -9.08 5.31 -0.62
CA MET A 60 -8.48 4.01 -0.31
C MET A 60 -8.71 3.64 1.15
N LEU A 61 -9.16 2.41 1.37
CA LEU A 61 -9.27 1.80 2.68
C LEU A 61 -7.96 1.07 2.95
N SER A 62 -7.35 1.27 4.12
CA SER A 62 -6.15 0.56 4.58
C SER A 62 -6.46 -0.19 5.87
N LYS A 63 -6.20 -1.50 5.91
CA LYS A 63 -6.45 -2.33 7.08
C LYS A 63 -5.39 -3.42 7.23
N VAL A 64 -4.71 -3.44 8.37
CA VAL A 64 -3.84 -4.55 8.74
C VAL A 64 -4.66 -5.69 9.34
N VAL A 65 -4.47 -6.90 8.82
CA VAL A 65 -5.02 -8.15 9.35
C VAL A 65 -3.88 -9.12 9.65
N HIS A 66 -4.09 -10.02 10.60
CA HIS A 66 -3.15 -11.10 10.90
C HIS A 66 -3.76 -12.41 10.41
N GLN A 67 -3.12 -13.02 9.41
CA GLN A 67 -3.64 -14.21 8.74
C GLN A 67 -2.55 -15.26 8.57
N SER A 68 -2.94 -16.52 8.42
CA SER A 68 -1.99 -17.62 8.25
C SER A 68 -1.33 -17.65 6.86
N ASN A 69 -1.98 -17.10 5.84
CA ASN A 69 -1.50 -17.08 4.46
C ASN A 69 -2.23 -16.01 3.61
N LEU A 70 -1.79 -15.85 2.36
CA LEU A 70 -2.35 -14.90 1.40
C LEU A 70 -3.82 -15.19 1.06
N ASP A 71 -4.23 -16.45 0.94
CA ASP A 71 -5.63 -16.80 0.61
C ASP A 71 -6.60 -16.32 1.69
N ALA A 72 -6.22 -16.45 2.96
CA ALA A 72 -7.00 -15.94 4.08
C ALA A 72 -7.04 -14.40 4.10
N ALA A 73 -5.95 -13.72 3.71
CA ALA A 73 -5.93 -12.27 3.56
C ALA A 73 -6.82 -11.81 2.38
N LEU A 74 -6.82 -12.54 1.25
CA LEU A 74 -7.69 -12.29 0.11
C LEU A 74 -9.17 -12.49 0.46
N ALA A 75 -9.50 -13.53 1.23
CA ALA A 75 -10.85 -13.73 1.73
C ALA A 75 -11.32 -12.58 2.64
N ALA A 76 -10.44 -12.07 3.50
CA ALA A 76 -10.73 -10.89 4.33
C ALA A 76 -10.92 -9.62 3.46
N ALA A 77 -10.12 -9.45 2.42
CA ALA A 77 -10.24 -8.35 1.47
C ALA A 77 -11.55 -8.43 0.67
N ALA A 78 -11.94 -9.62 0.20
CA ALA A 78 -13.20 -9.85 -0.49
C ALA A 78 -14.40 -9.52 0.40
N ALA A 79 -14.41 -9.96 1.66
CA ALA A 79 -15.48 -9.63 2.60
C ALA A 79 -15.62 -8.11 2.84
N ALA A 80 -14.50 -7.39 2.91
CA ALA A 80 -14.50 -5.93 3.02
C ALA A 80 -14.98 -5.25 1.71
N ALA A 81 -14.54 -5.74 0.54
CA ALA A 81 -14.98 -5.24 -0.76
C ALA A 81 -16.49 -5.45 -0.97
N ASP A 82 -17.03 -6.61 -0.61
CA ASP A 82 -18.46 -6.91 -0.66
C ASP A 82 -19.28 -5.98 0.24
N TYR A 83 -18.73 -5.59 1.39
CA TYR A 83 -19.36 -4.61 2.26
C TYR A 83 -19.41 -3.23 1.59
N LEU A 84 -18.29 -2.77 1.03
CA LEU A 84 -18.25 -1.49 0.30
C LEU A 84 -19.21 -1.49 -0.91
N GLU A 85 -19.30 -2.60 -1.65
CA GLU A 85 -20.24 -2.77 -2.76
C GLU A 85 -21.69 -2.58 -2.30
N ARG A 86 -22.09 -3.18 -1.18
CA ARG A 86 -23.44 -2.99 -0.59
C ARG A 86 -23.71 -1.55 -0.15
N GLN A 87 -22.67 -0.74 0.05
CA GLN A 87 -22.78 0.70 0.32
C GLN A 87 -22.68 1.55 -0.96
N HIS A 88 -22.65 0.94 -2.15
CA HIS A 88 -22.44 1.59 -3.45
C HIS A 88 -21.07 2.28 -3.60
N LEU A 89 -20.05 1.71 -2.94
CA LEU A 89 -18.66 2.19 -2.89
C LEU A 89 -17.69 1.15 -3.49
N SER A 90 -18.03 0.58 -4.65
CA SER A 90 -17.29 -0.49 -5.32
C SER A 90 -15.78 -0.24 -5.39
N ALA A 91 -15.00 -1.23 -4.96
CA ALA A 91 -13.55 -1.23 -5.12
C ALA A 91 -13.17 -1.54 -6.57
N VAL A 92 -12.29 -0.72 -7.16
CA VAL A 92 -11.72 -0.91 -8.50
C VAL A 92 -10.31 -1.51 -8.47
N ARG A 93 -9.72 -1.64 -7.27
CA ARG A 93 -8.44 -2.29 -7.02
C ARG A 93 -8.42 -2.89 -5.61
N VAL A 94 -7.89 -4.11 -5.54
CA VAL A 94 -7.50 -4.79 -4.30
C VAL A 94 -6.00 -4.96 -4.34
N LYS A 95 -5.30 -4.41 -3.35
CA LYS A 95 -3.86 -4.61 -3.14
C LYS A 95 -3.63 -5.21 -1.76
N ILE A 96 -2.77 -6.23 -1.69
CA ILE A 96 -2.36 -6.89 -0.45
C ILE A 96 -0.86 -6.73 -0.31
N GLU A 97 -0.45 -6.17 0.81
CA GLU A 97 0.93 -5.90 1.16
C GLU A 97 1.32 -6.60 2.44
N THR A 98 2.62 -6.76 2.64
CA THR A 98 3.21 -7.25 3.89
C THR A 98 4.52 -6.51 4.10
N PRO A 99 5.03 -6.36 5.34
CA PRO A 99 6.34 -5.76 5.55
C PRO A 99 7.40 -6.43 4.68
N ALA A 100 8.37 -5.67 4.14
CA ALA A 100 9.35 -6.20 3.19
C ALA A 100 10.15 -7.41 3.72
N SER A 101 10.30 -7.54 5.05
CA SER A 101 10.90 -8.71 5.71
C SER A 101 10.13 -10.02 5.49
N TYR A 102 8.85 -9.93 5.14
CA TYR A 102 7.96 -11.04 4.85
C TYR A 102 7.73 -11.24 3.34
N ALA A 103 8.60 -10.72 2.47
CA ALA A 103 8.47 -10.89 1.02
C ALA A 103 8.45 -12.36 0.56
N HIS A 104 8.92 -13.31 1.37
CA HIS A 104 8.79 -14.75 1.11
C HIS A 104 7.33 -15.25 1.12
N LEU A 105 6.40 -14.49 1.71
CA LEU A 105 4.96 -14.76 1.63
C LEU A 105 4.37 -14.44 0.26
N ALA A 106 5.12 -13.75 -0.60
CA ALA A 106 4.77 -13.61 -2.00
C ALA A 106 4.87 -14.99 -2.65
N THR A 107 3.74 -15.70 -2.76
CA THR A 107 3.73 -17.08 -3.24
C THR A 107 4.21 -17.16 -4.68
N PRO A 108 5.33 -17.85 -4.98
CA PRO A 108 5.63 -18.24 -6.36
C PRO A 108 4.54 -19.22 -6.79
N GLY A 109 3.59 -18.78 -7.62
CA GLY A 109 2.48 -19.64 -8.08
C GLY A 109 1.06 -19.08 -7.92
N GLY A 110 0.89 -17.83 -7.47
CA GLY A 110 -0.40 -17.11 -7.51
C GLY A 110 -0.86 -16.76 -8.93
N GLY A 111 -0.96 -17.76 -9.82
CA GLY A 111 -1.26 -17.57 -11.24
C GLY A 111 -0.13 -16.87 -12.01
N ALA A 112 0.02 -17.19 -13.30
CA ALA A 112 1.15 -16.78 -14.13
C ALA A 112 1.22 -15.26 -14.48
N ALA A 113 0.43 -14.39 -13.86
CA ALA A 113 0.24 -13.00 -14.30
C ALA A 113 0.70 -11.91 -13.32
N PHE A 114 0.78 -12.19 -12.01
CA PHE A 114 1.20 -11.18 -11.02
C PHE A 114 2.68 -11.31 -10.68
N ARG A 115 3.41 -10.19 -10.74
CA ARG A 115 4.79 -10.08 -10.29
C ARG A 115 4.83 -9.26 -9.00
N PRO A 116 5.19 -9.87 -7.86
CA PRO A 116 5.41 -9.14 -6.62
C PRO A 116 6.42 -8.02 -6.79
N TYR A 117 6.24 -6.95 -6.04
CA TYR A 117 7.12 -5.78 -6.07
C TYR A 117 7.27 -5.19 -4.68
N PHE A 118 8.36 -4.46 -4.48
CA PHE A 118 8.62 -3.73 -3.25
C PHE A 118 8.15 -2.28 -3.39
N GLU A 119 7.60 -1.75 -2.32
CA GLU A 119 7.30 -0.32 -2.16
C GLU A 119 8.02 0.23 -0.94
N TRP A 120 8.52 1.45 -1.06
CA TRP A 120 8.99 2.25 0.06
C TRP A 120 8.22 3.55 0.10
N HIS A 121 7.80 3.97 1.30
CA HIS A 121 7.11 5.22 1.53
C HIS A 121 7.90 6.05 2.54
N GLY A 122 8.38 7.23 2.15
CA GLY A 122 9.03 8.20 3.02
C GLY A 122 8.18 9.45 3.21
N LYS A 123 7.85 9.79 4.46
CA LYS A 123 7.17 11.04 4.77
C LYS A 123 8.18 12.16 4.94
N VAL A 124 8.06 13.24 4.18
CA VAL A 124 8.97 14.39 4.18
C VAL A 124 8.23 15.72 4.36
N PRO A 125 8.88 16.79 4.83
CA PRO A 125 8.36 18.15 4.75
C PRO A 125 8.08 18.56 3.29
N TYR A 126 7.01 19.31 3.06
CA TYR A 126 6.64 19.80 1.74
C TYR A 126 7.14 21.24 1.54
N GLN A 127 8.36 21.35 1.00
CA GLN A 127 9.05 22.60 0.74
C GLN A 127 9.89 22.47 -0.53
N GLN A 128 10.21 23.59 -1.19
CA GLN A 128 11.01 23.58 -2.44
C GLN A 128 10.45 22.58 -3.46
N VAL A 129 9.15 22.70 -3.74
CA VAL A 129 8.33 21.68 -4.40
C VAL A 129 8.88 21.28 -5.75
N GLU A 130 9.32 22.23 -6.55
CA GLU A 130 9.87 22.03 -7.88
C GLU A 130 11.15 21.18 -7.83
N VAL A 131 12.00 21.43 -6.84
CA VAL A 131 13.25 20.68 -6.63
C VAL A 131 12.95 19.26 -6.13
N LEU A 132 12.00 19.14 -5.19
CA LEU A 132 11.58 17.82 -4.68
C LEU A 132 10.94 16.96 -5.79
N LEU A 133 10.14 17.57 -6.67
CA LEU A 133 9.56 16.88 -7.82
C LEU A 133 10.64 16.42 -8.81
N ALA A 134 11.63 17.26 -9.11
CA ALA A 134 12.75 16.89 -9.98
C ALA A 134 13.57 15.71 -9.39
N LEU A 135 13.86 15.76 -8.09
CA LEU A 135 14.54 14.66 -7.39
C LEU A 135 13.72 13.37 -7.43
N CYS A 136 12.41 13.45 -7.16
CA CYS A 136 11.53 12.30 -7.29
C CYS A 136 11.55 11.72 -8.71
N ALA A 137 11.52 12.56 -9.74
CA ALA A 137 11.61 12.11 -11.13
C ALA A 137 12.93 11.39 -11.43
N GLU A 138 14.08 11.94 -10.99
CA GLU A 138 15.40 11.34 -11.13
C GLU A 138 15.48 9.93 -10.52
N HIS A 139 14.90 9.76 -9.33
CA HIS A 139 14.90 8.48 -8.62
C HIS A 139 13.74 7.54 -9.01
N ARG A 140 12.87 7.96 -9.95
CA ARG A 140 11.63 7.28 -10.31
C ARG A 140 10.75 6.99 -9.08
N ALA A 141 10.55 8.03 -8.28
CA ALA A 141 9.69 8.09 -7.10
C ALA A 141 8.55 9.10 -7.30
N HIS A 142 7.54 9.04 -6.42
CA HIS A 142 6.31 9.83 -6.54
C HIS A 142 6.04 10.66 -5.31
N LEU A 143 5.52 11.87 -5.52
CA LEU A 143 4.92 12.65 -4.45
C LEU A 143 3.42 12.42 -4.38
N SER A 144 2.93 12.12 -3.18
CA SER A 144 1.52 12.08 -2.87
C SER A 144 1.21 12.72 -1.52
N VAL A 145 -0.06 12.99 -1.27
CA VAL A 145 -0.59 13.45 0.02
C VAL A 145 -1.79 12.62 0.42
N ASN A 146 -1.99 12.41 1.72
CA ASN A 146 -3.28 11.97 2.23
C ASN A 146 -4.15 13.21 2.51
N ALA A 147 -5.03 13.55 1.58
CA ALA A 147 -5.86 14.74 1.62
C ALA A 147 -6.88 14.76 2.77
N LEU A 148 -7.25 13.60 3.33
CA LEU A 148 -8.06 13.55 4.55
C LEU A 148 -7.31 14.10 5.77
N LYS A 149 -5.98 14.01 5.77
CA LYS A 149 -5.12 14.58 6.81
C LYS A 149 -4.61 15.93 6.30
N HIS A 150 -5.47 16.94 6.31
CA HIS A 150 -5.18 18.34 5.93
C HIS A 150 -4.05 18.98 6.76
N ASN A 151 -2.80 18.54 6.59
CA ASN A 151 -1.68 19.20 7.22
C ASN A 151 -0.86 20.04 6.24
N GLY A 152 -1.02 19.87 4.91
CA GLY A 152 -0.41 20.66 3.82
C GLY A 152 1.13 20.68 3.76
N THR A 153 1.77 20.40 4.88
CA THR A 153 3.16 20.60 5.26
C THR A 153 4.03 19.37 5.04
N THR A 154 3.42 18.24 4.68
CA THR A 154 4.14 17.00 4.42
C THR A 154 3.65 16.32 3.15
N ARG A 155 4.53 15.55 2.52
CA ARG A 155 4.22 14.63 1.42
C ARG A 155 4.79 13.25 1.71
N PHE A 156 4.23 12.25 1.03
CA PHE A 156 4.86 10.94 0.91
C PHE A 156 5.65 10.90 -0.40
N VAL A 157 6.88 10.42 -0.30
CA VAL A 157 7.70 9.99 -1.43
C VAL A 157 7.53 8.47 -1.53
N THR A 158 7.04 7.97 -2.66
CA THR A 158 6.85 6.54 -2.90
C THR A 158 7.81 6.05 -3.96
N LEU A 159 8.57 4.99 -3.67
CA LEU A 159 9.46 4.29 -4.60
C LEU A 159 8.96 2.86 -4.80
N ARG A 160 8.76 2.45 -6.06
CA ARG A 160 8.42 1.06 -6.42
C ARG A 160 9.60 0.38 -7.13
N GLU A 161 9.85 -0.88 -6.79
CA GLU A 161 10.86 -1.73 -7.42
C GLU A 161 10.33 -3.14 -7.67
N PHE A 162 10.48 -3.65 -8.90
CA PHE A 162 10.07 -5.00 -9.28
C PHE A 162 11.25 -6.00 -9.27
N GLY A 163 12.49 -5.49 -9.18
CA GLY A 163 13.71 -6.27 -8.97
C GLY A 163 13.74 -6.97 -7.61
N ASP A 164 14.88 -7.58 -7.30
CA ASP A 164 15.04 -8.25 -6.01
C ASP A 164 15.17 -7.26 -4.83
N ALA A 165 15.17 -7.81 -3.63
CA ALA A 165 15.29 -7.03 -2.40
C ALA A 165 16.60 -6.22 -2.35
N ALA A 166 17.70 -6.70 -2.93
CA ALA A 166 18.97 -5.98 -2.90
C ALA A 166 18.94 -4.74 -3.79
N ILE A 167 18.36 -4.83 -4.99
CA ILE A 167 18.13 -3.69 -5.88
C ILE A 167 17.21 -2.68 -5.21
N PHE A 168 16.11 -3.13 -4.60
CA PHE A 168 15.19 -2.27 -3.86
C PHE A 168 15.90 -1.50 -2.74
N GLN A 169 16.66 -2.19 -1.88
CA GLN A 169 17.39 -1.56 -0.78
C GLN A 169 18.43 -0.55 -1.28
N ALA A 170 19.16 -0.87 -2.36
CA ALA A 170 20.12 0.06 -2.96
C ALA A 170 19.44 1.34 -3.47
N ARG A 171 18.28 1.22 -4.12
CA ARG A 171 17.51 2.39 -4.59
C ARG A 171 16.93 3.21 -3.45
N VAL A 172 16.42 2.57 -2.40
CA VAL A 172 15.97 3.27 -1.18
C VAL A 172 17.12 4.03 -0.55
N ALA A 173 18.30 3.41 -0.39
CA ALA A 173 19.48 4.06 0.15
C ALA A 173 19.89 5.30 -0.69
N ALA A 174 19.91 5.17 -2.02
CA ALA A 174 20.23 6.28 -2.91
C ALA A 174 19.22 7.44 -2.80
N LEU A 175 17.91 7.14 -2.82
CA LEU A 175 16.86 8.14 -2.70
C LEU A 175 16.88 8.84 -1.34
N THR A 176 17.02 8.08 -0.25
CA THR A 176 17.05 8.65 1.10
C THR A 176 18.29 9.51 1.34
N ALA A 177 19.43 9.13 0.77
CA ALA A 177 20.64 9.97 0.78
C ALA A 177 20.44 11.28 -0.01
N ALA A 178 19.76 11.24 -1.16
CA ALA A 178 19.48 12.42 -1.96
C ALA A 178 18.46 13.37 -1.31
N LEU A 179 17.46 12.83 -0.61
CA LEU A 179 16.50 13.63 0.16
C LEU A 179 17.17 14.38 1.31
N HIS A 180 18.17 13.77 1.95
CA HIS A 180 18.92 14.38 3.05
C HIS A 180 19.99 15.37 2.52
N PRO A 181 20.21 16.55 3.14
CA PRO A 181 19.60 17.08 4.36
C PRO A 181 18.35 17.94 4.15
N GLN A 182 17.97 18.22 2.89
CA GLN A 182 16.96 19.22 2.55
C GLN A 182 15.53 18.78 2.92
N TRP A 183 15.27 17.47 2.92
CA TRP A 183 14.00 16.84 3.26
C TRP A 183 14.24 15.68 4.22
N PRO A 184 14.40 15.94 5.53
CA PRO A 184 14.58 14.87 6.51
C PRO A 184 13.35 13.96 6.56
N LEU A 185 13.59 12.65 6.67
CA LEU A 185 12.52 11.65 6.79
C LEU A 185 11.86 11.74 8.16
N LEU A 186 10.55 11.98 8.17
CA LEU A 186 9.71 12.04 9.37
C LEU A 186 9.18 10.65 9.76
N LYS A 187 8.92 9.81 8.76
CA LYS A 187 8.54 8.40 8.88
C LYS A 187 9.01 7.70 7.61
N GLN A 188 9.36 6.43 7.69
CA GLN A 188 9.46 5.58 6.50
C GLN A 188 8.92 4.17 6.75
N GLU A 189 8.58 3.48 5.68
CA GLU A 189 8.02 2.13 5.69
C GLU A 189 8.42 1.41 4.39
N SER A 190 8.69 0.10 4.49
CA SER A 190 9.02 -0.76 3.35
C SER A 190 8.16 -1.99 3.35
N GLU A 191 7.54 -2.27 2.22
CA GLU A 191 6.54 -3.32 2.05
C GLU A 191 6.81 -4.09 0.78
N CYS A 192 6.25 -5.30 0.70
CA CYS A 192 6.17 -6.10 -0.49
C CYS A 192 4.70 -6.28 -0.85
N CYS A 193 4.32 -5.83 -2.04
CA CYS A 193 3.02 -6.09 -2.62
C CYS A 193 2.99 -7.53 -3.13
N VAL A 194 2.15 -8.34 -2.49
CA VAL A 194 2.02 -9.78 -2.75
C VAL A 194 0.79 -10.11 -3.60
N TYR A 195 -0.13 -9.16 -3.77
CA TYR A 195 -1.24 -9.23 -4.71
C TYR A 195 -1.70 -7.83 -5.12
N ASP A 196 -1.99 -7.64 -6.40
CA ASP A 196 -2.58 -6.41 -6.92
C ASP A 196 -3.51 -6.71 -8.09
N SER A 197 -4.80 -6.43 -7.95
CA SER A 197 -5.79 -6.73 -8.98
C SER A 197 -5.78 -5.72 -10.15
N ASN A 198 -5.16 -4.56 -9.98
CA ASN A 198 -5.18 -3.51 -11.01
C ASN A 198 -3.99 -2.54 -10.89
N THR A 199 -2.84 -2.97 -11.39
CA THR A 199 -1.62 -2.14 -11.46
C THR A 199 -1.75 -0.97 -12.44
N THR A 200 -2.70 -1.02 -13.38
CA THR A 200 -2.90 0.03 -14.40
C THR A 200 -3.58 1.28 -13.85
N LEU A 201 -4.14 1.21 -12.62
CA LEU A 201 -4.65 2.38 -11.92
C LEU A 201 -3.55 3.43 -11.69
N ASP A 202 -2.30 2.99 -11.70
CA ASP A 202 -1.10 3.81 -11.56
C ASP A 202 -0.59 4.32 -12.93
N ALA A 203 -1.37 4.20 -14.00
CA ALA A 203 -0.98 4.68 -15.32
C ALA A 203 -0.71 6.20 -15.30
N GLY A 204 0.45 6.57 -15.84
CA GLY A 204 0.94 7.95 -15.79
C GLY A 204 1.53 8.36 -14.45
N TRP A 205 1.67 7.45 -13.47
CA TRP A 205 2.35 7.72 -12.21
C TRP A 205 3.87 7.72 -12.39
N LEU A 206 4.39 6.64 -12.99
CA LEU A 206 5.81 6.47 -13.31
C LEU A 206 6.18 7.27 -14.57
N PRO A 207 7.24 8.10 -14.54
CA PRO A 207 7.92 8.48 -15.78
C PRO A 207 8.31 7.20 -16.52
N GLN A 208 7.96 7.12 -17.81
CA GLN A 208 8.42 6.04 -18.69
C GLN A 208 9.91 6.17 -18.97
#